data_AF-A0A6P0RR50-F1
#
_entry.id   AF-A0A6P0RR50-F1
#
_cell.length_a   1.000
_cell.length_b   1.000
_cell.length_c   1.000
_cell.angle_alpha   90.00
_cell.angle_beta   90.00
_cell.angle_gamma   90.00
#
_symmetry.space_group_name_H-M   'P 1'
#
loop_
_entity.id
_entity.type
_entity.pdbx_description
1 polymer ?
#
loop_
_entity_poly.entity_id
_entity_poly.type
_entity_poly.pdbx_seq_one_letter_code
_entity_poly.pdbx_strand_id
1 'polypeptide(L)'
;MDYLVHAFPIHLYESYMTKDGDVLSRQVFDDEGNPVICQEALAKRDKLIERLASLPPLPGALDQLLHHFGHEQVAEVTGRSQRILCEPENGRLFVSKRPASANLDEAQSFMDGEKQILIFSDAGGTGRSYHSDLCCKNTRRRVHYLLEAGWRADNAIQGLGRSHRTNQASAPIFRPVITDVRGERRFISTIARRLDALGALTRGQRQTGGQGLFDPRDNLESSYAEAALRQLFALLYRGEVEVCSLAQFEAATGLSLTREEGHLKQNLPDIRQFLNRILALPIMMQNNLFEVFEVLLEAQVEAAIAAGIYETGVETLRAEKFSVVSREIVYTHPTGSETLCIEIEKLERNQILSVDKALLLSREQQGELLVNERSGRAAVKVSTSSTVNAEGAVVRRVALVRPTGRVKVPLPDFNNSSWHNATRGKWQRLWEEEVANAPPFSTSRFFLISGLLLPIWNSLDSNNMRVFRLQTDTGERLLGRMIEPEAMPAIAESLGLRQVKLTPAEIYHQVMDKRQRYQLPGGLSLKASSIMGEVRLEITGTHIGEGLCEQLKANGCFTEIVSYRRRVFVPANMQQGADVIEKVLELLH
;
A
#
# COMPACT_ATOMS: atom_id res chain seq x y z
N MET A 1 -6.87 8.21 34.37
CA MET A 1 -6.80 9.51 35.07
C MET A 1 -5.39 10.06 35.03
N ASP A 2 -4.38 9.29 35.42
CA ASP A 2 -2.95 9.66 35.38
C ASP A 2 -2.48 10.23 34.04
N TYR A 3 -2.97 9.67 32.92
CA TYR A 3 -2.69 10.22 31.60
C TYR A 3 -3.06 11.71 31.49
N LEU A 4 -4.23 12.14 31.98
CA LEU A 4 -4.63 13.54 31.94
C LEU A 4 -3.82 14.39 32.92
N VAL A 5 -3.43 13.83 34.06
CA VAL A 5 -2.57 14.53 35.03
C VAL A 5 -1.22 14.88 34.40
N HIS A 6 -0.64 13.98 33.61
CA HIS A 6 0.71 14.11 33.07
C HIS A 6 0.79 14.65 31.64
N ALA A 7 -0.19 14.38 30.78
CA ALA A 7 -0.13 14.67 29.35
C ALA A 7 -1.08 15.79 28.89
N PHE A 8 -1.99 16.26 29.74
CA PHE A 8 -2.86 17.37 29.35
C PHE A 8 -2.04 18.66 29.20
N PRO A 9 -2.18 19.40 28.09
CA PRO A 9 -1.36 20.58 27.83
C PRO A 9 -1.78 21.73 28.75
N ILE A 10 -1.04 21.90 29.85
CA ILE A 10 -1.28 22.98 30.83
C ILE A 10 -0.35 24.18 30.64
N HIS A 11 0.68 24.07 29.80
CA HIS A 11 1.66 25.14 29.61
C HIS A 11 1.14 26.23 28.67
N LEU A 12 1.55 27.47 28.94
CA LEU A 12 1.23 28.63 28.12
C LEU A 12 2.11 28.66 26.87
N TYR A 13 1.48 28.96 25.72
CA TYR A 13 2.15 29.17 24.45
C TYR A 13 1.87 30.59 23.95
N GLU A 14 2.88 31.24 23.38
CA GLU A 14 2.73 32.52 22.68
C GLU A 14 2.96 32.34 21.18
N SER A 15 2.19 33.08 20.38
CA SER A 15 2.35 33.13 18.93
C SER A 15 3.45 34.13 18.55
N TYR A 16 4.36 33.73 17.67
CA TYR A 16 5.37 34.60 17.08
C TYR A 16 5.39 34.42 15.56
N MET A 17 5.70 35.50 14.83
CA MET A 17 5.85 35.42 13.38
C MET A 17 7.31 35.16 13.00
N THR A 18 7.52 34.21 12.09
CA THR A 18 8.83 34.00 11.47
C THR A 18 9.13 35.10 10.45
N LYS A 19 10.39 35.19 10.03
CA LYS A 19 10.81 36.17 9.00
C LYS A 19 10.12 35.94 7.64
N ASP A 20 9.62 34.73 7.41
CA ASP A 20 8.93 34.33 6.18
C ASP A 20 7.40 34.58 6.23
N GLY A 21 6.89 35.12 7.35
CA GLY A 21 5.48 35.44 7.54
C GLY A 21 4.63 34.33 8.17
N ASP A 22 5.22 33.19 8.52
CA ASP A 22 4.50 32.10 9.17
C ASP A 22 4.29 32.38 10.66
N VAL A 23 3.07 32.16 11.15
CA VAL A 23 2.76 32.23 12.59
C VAL A 23 3.08 30.88 13.24
N LEU A 24 4.05 30.87 14.15
CA LEU A 24 4.43 29.69 14.94
C LEU A 24 4.14 29.94 16.43
N SER A 25 3.97 28.87 17.21
CA SER A 25 3.76 28.95 18.66
C SER A 25 4.98 28.43 19.40
N ARG A 26 5.43 29.14 20.45
CA ARG A 26 6.48 28.65 21.37
C ARG A 26 6.00 28.69 22.81
N GLN A 27 6.55 27.79 23.63
CA GLN A 27 6.25 27.73 25.05
C GLN A 27 6.82 28.94 25.78
N VAL A 28 6.04 29.52 26.69
CA VAL A 28 6.46 30.65 27.52
C VAL A 28 7.20 30.13 28.75
N PHE A 29 8.31 30.78 29.10
CA PHE A 29 9.11 30.51 30.29
C PHE A 29 9.14 31.75 31.18
N ASP A 30 9.18 31.54 32.50
CA ASP A 30 9.38 32.63 33.47
C ASP A 30 10.86 33.05 33.56
N ASP A 31 11.13 34.07 34.37
CA ASP A 31 12.48 34.62 34.57
C ASP A 31 13.47 33.62 35.18
N GLU A 32 12.97 32.53 35.78
CA GLU A 32 13.76 31.43 36.35
C GLU A 32 13.96 30.27 35.35
N GLY A 33 13.40 30.38 34.14
CA GLY A 33 13.49 29.37 33.09
C GLY A 33 12.51 28.21 33.24
N ASN A 34 11.49 28.32 34.11
CA ASN A 34 10.45 27.33 34.25
C ASN A 34 9.31 27.58 33.25
N PRO A 35 8.68 26.52 32.69
CA PRO A 35 7.57 26.69 31.77
C PRO A 35 6.34 27.27 32.49
N VAL A 36 5.80 28.36 31.96
CA VAL A 36 4.64 29.04 32.54
C VAL A 36 3.40 28.18 32.37
N ILE A 37 2.61 28.04 33.44
CA ILE A 37 1.36 27.29 33.44
C ILE A 37 0.19 28.23 33.09
N CYS A 38 -0.60 27.83 32.09
CA CYS A 38 -1.87 28.46 31.74
C CYS A 38 -2.95 28.04 32.75
N GLN A 39 -3.38 28.97 33.59
CA GLN A 39 -4.40 28.73 34.63
C GLN A 39 -5.74 28.25 34.05
N GLU A 40 -6.14 28.76 32.88
CA GLU A 40 -7.36 28.32 32.21
C GLU A 40 -7.24 26.85 31.74
N ALA A 41 -6.09 26.46 31.19
CA ALA A 41 -5.84 25.09 30.75
C ALA A 41 -5.78 24.11 31.94
N LEU A 42 -5.17 24.54 33.05
CA LEU A 42 -5.14 23.78 34.30
C LEU A 42 -6.56 23.59 34.86
N ALA A 43 -7.39 24.63 34.90
CA ALA A 43 -8.78 24.53 35.32
C ALA A 43 -9.61 23.60 34.39
N LYS A 44 -9.35 23.62 33.08
CA LYS A 44 -9.99 22.70 32.12
C LYS A 44 -9.61 21.25 32.38
N ARG A 45 -8.33 20.97 32.65
CA ARG A 45 -7.84 19.63 33.02
C ARG A 45 -8.54 19.13 34.27
N ASP A 46 -8.55 19.94 35.32
CA ASP A 46 -9.06 19.53 36.63
C ASP A 46 -10.57 19.28 36.57
N LYS A 47 -11.33 20.14 35.87
CA LYS A 47 -12.75 19.92 35.60
C LYS A 47 -13.02 18.64 34.79
N LEU A 48 -12.16 18.32 33.83
CA LEU A 48 -12.28 17.08 33.05
C LEU A 48 -12.00 15.85 33.93
N ILE A 49 -11.01 15.93 34.82
CA ILE A 49 -10.70 14.89 35.80
C ILE A 49 -11.90 14.68 36.74
N GLU A 50 -12.44 15.74 37.33
CA GLU A 50 -13.63 15.65 38.19
C GLU A 50 -14.81 14.99 37.47
N ARG A 51 -15.07 15.40 36.22
CA ARG A 51 -16.13 14.80 35.41
C ARG A 51 -15.88 13.31 35.18
N LEU A 52 -14.68 12.91 34.79
CA LEU A 52 -14.35 11.50 34.57
C LEU A 52 -14.46 10.68 35.85
N ALA A 53 -14.06 11.23 37.00
CA ALA A 53 -14.20 10.58 38.30
C ALA A 53 -15.67 10.38 38.71
N SER A 54 -16.58 11.24 38.22
CA SER A 54 -18.01 11.11 38.47
C SER A 54 -18.73 10.09 37.56
N LEU A 55 -18.08 9.65 36.48
CA LEU A 55 -18.68 8.68 35.57
C LEU A 55 -18.59 7.26 36.15
N PRO A 56 -19.59 6.40 35.89
CA PRO A 56 -19.53 5.01 36.32
C PRO A 56 -18.33 4.31 35.65
N PRO A 57 -17.64 3.40 36.37
CA PRO A 57 -16.56 2.63 35.78
C PRO A 57 -17.12 1.75 34.66
N LEU A 58 -16.46 1.77 33.50
CA LEU A 58 -16.77 0.87 32.40
C LEU A 58 -16.14 -0.49 32.67
N PRO A 59 -16.92 -1.57 32.86
CA PRO A 59 -16.36 -2.89 33.11
C PRO A 59 -15.62 -3.38 31.86
N GLY A 60 -14.41 -3.92 32.04
CA GLY A 60 -13.64 -4.49 30.94
C GLY A 60 -14.35 -5.70 30.33
N ALA A 61 -14.19 -5.91 29.02
CA ALA A 61 -14.84 -7.02 28.30
C ALA A 61 -14.52 -8.40 28.93
N LEU A 62 -13.29 -8.60 29.41
CA LEU A 62 -12.88 -9.81 30.10
C LEU A 62 -13.69 -10.06 31.38
N ASP A 63 -13.88 -9.02 32.19
CA ASP A 63 -14.64 -9.12 33.44
C ASP A 63 -16.12 -9.41 33.15
N GLN A 64 -16.69 -8.74 32.14
CA GLN A 64 -18.07 -9.01 31.71
C GLN A 64 -18.27 -10.47 31.26
N LEU A 65 -17.32 -11.02 30.48
CA LEU A 65 -17.37 -12.44 30.07
C LEU A 65 -17.27 -13.39 31.26
N LEU A 66 -16.37 -13.10 32.22
CA LEU A 66 -16.23 -13.88 33.44
C LEU A 66 -17.47 -13.80 34.33
N HIS A 67 -18.10 -12.64 34.43
CA HIS A 67 -19.31 -12.44 35.24
C HIS A 67 -20.54 -13.09 34.60
N HIS A 68 -20.63 -13.07 33.26
CA HIS A 68 -21.75 -13.66 32.55
C HIS A 68 -21.70 -15.19 32.48
N PHE A 69 -20.54 -15.76 32.13
CA PHE A 69 -20.39 -17.21 31.96
C PHE A 69 -19.90 -17.94 33.22
N GLY A 70 -19.37 -17.20 34.20
CA GLY A 70 -18.74 -17.74 35.39
C GLY A 70 -17.28 -18.17 35.14
N HIS A 71 -16.43 -17.93 36.13
CA HIS A 71 -14.99 -18.28 36.04
C HIS A 71 -14.72 -19.79 35.98
N GLU A 72 -15.69 -20.63 36.36
CA GLU A 72 -15.61 -22.09 36.24
C GLU A 72 -15.73 -22.56 34.78
N GLN A 73 -16.46 -21.83 33.92
CA GLN A 73 -16.64 -22.20 32.51
C GLN A 73 -15.62 -21.53 31.59
N VAL A 74 -14.97 -20.47 32.05
CA VAL A 74 -14.07 -19.61 31.27
C VAL A 74 -12.62 -19.84 31.68
N ALA A 75 -11.82 -20.33 30.74
CA ALA A 75 -10.38 -20.39 30.81
C ALA A 75 -9.78 -19.04 30.41
N GLU A 76 -9.09 -18.39 31.34
CA GLU A 76 -8.43 -17.11 31.08
C GLU A 76 -6.92 -17.31 30.89
N VAL A 77 -6.40 -16.96 29.71
CA VAL A 77 -4.97 -17.02 29.37
C VAL A 77 -4.48 -15.62 28.98
N THR A 78 -4.40 -14.74 29.97
CA THR A 78 -4.05 -13.31 29.81
C THR A 78 -2.84 -12.94 30.66
N GLY A 79 -2.29 -11.75 30.42
CA GLY A 79 -1.24 -11.16 31.26
C GLY A 79 -1.71 -10.60 32.61
N ARG A 80 -3.00 -10.73 32.97
CA ARG A 80 -3.54 -10.17 34.23
C ARG A 80 -3.02 -10.95 35.43
N SER A 81 -2.39 -10.27 36.38
CA SER A 81 -2.02 -10.85 37.69
C SER A 81 -3.20 -10.88 38.67
N GLN A 82 -4.25 -10.09 38.40
CA GLN A 82 -5.46 -9.98 39.21
C GLN A 82 -6.69 -9.82 38.31
N ARG A 83 -7.82 -10.39 38.73
CA ARG A 83 -9.12 -10.28 38.07
C ARG A 83 -10.23 -10.00 39.07
N ILE A 84 -11.33 -9.41 38.60
CA ILE A 84 -12.51 -9.13 39.42
C ILE A 84 -13.54 -10.22 39.10
N LEU A 85 -13.92 -10.99 40.11
CA LEU A 85 -14.93 -12.05 39.98
C LEU A 85 -16.21 -11.62 40.67
N CYS A 86 -17.32 -12.24 40.28
CA CYS A 86 -18.64 -12.01 40.83
C CYS A 86 -19.13 -13.30 41.49
N GLU A 87 -19.54 -13.21 42.76
CA GLU A 87 -20.19 -14.33 43.47
C GLU A 87 -21.57 -14.61 42.85
N PRO A 88 -21.86 -15.86 42.41
CA PRO A 88 -23.13 -16.19 41.76
C PRO A 88 -24.36 -15.99 42.65
N GLU A 89 -24.20 -16.13 43.98
CA GLU A 89 -25.32 -16.14 44.94
C GLU A 89 -25.84 -14.74 45.27
N ASN A 90 -24.98 -13.73 45.32
CA ASN A 90 -25.31 -12.39 45.82
C ASN A 90 -24.83 -11.26 44.91
N GLY A 91 -24.16 -11.57 43.79
CA GLY A 91 -23.64 -10.57 42.86
C GLY A 91 -22.46 -9.75 43.40
N ARG A 92 -21.85 -10.17 44.51
CA ARG A 92 -20.75 -9.44 45.16
C ARG A 92 -19.48 -9.56 44.33
N LEU A 93 -18.86 -8.42 44.05
CA LEU A 93 -17.57 -8.36 43.37
C LEU A 93 -16.42 -8.55 44.36
N PHE A 94 -15.44 -9.39 44.00
CA PHE A 94 -14.22 -9.60 44.78
C PHE A 94 -12.99 -9.75 43.87
N VAL A 95 -11.82 -9.39 44.40
CA VAL A 95 -10.55 -9.48 43.66
C VAL A 95 -9.92 -10.85 43.87
N SER A 96 -9.64 -11.55 42.76
CA SER A 96 -8.92 -12.82 42.75
C SER A 96 -7.52 -12.62 42.18
N LYS A 97 -6.50 -13.05 42.93
CA LYS A 97 -5.11 -13.12 42.44
C LYS A 97 -4.93 -14.35 41.54
N ARG A 98 -4.15 -14.21 40.47
CA ARG A 98 -3.82 -15.31 39.55
C ARG A 98 -2.36 -15.73 39.78
N PRO A 99 -2.08 -17.01 40.12
CA PRO A 99 -0.70 -17.49 40.24
C PRO A 99 0.01 -17.51 38.88
N ALA A 100 1.33 -17.58 38.89
CA ALA A 100 2.12 -17.63 37.65
C ALA A 100 1.80 -18.85 36.76
N SER A 101 1.36 -19.97 37.37
CA SER A 101 0.92 -21.17 36.65
C SER A 101 -0.47 -21.05 36.03
N ALA A 102 -1.27 -20.03 36.39
CA ALA A 102 -2.70 -19.96 36.03
C ALA A 102 -2.92 -20.09 34.52
N ASN A 103 -2.07 -19.50 33.69
CA ASN A 103 -2.19 -19.60 32.23
C ASN A 103 -2.00 -21.03 31.70
N LEU A 104 -1.19 -21.87 32.35
CA LEU A 104 -1.02 -23.28 31.99
C LEU A 104 -2.24 -24.09 32.43
N ASP A 105 -2.65 -23.91 33.69
CA ASP A 105 -3.75 -24.66 34.28
C ASP A 105 -5.07 -24.36 33.54
N GLU A 106 -5.37 -23.09 33.28
CA GLU A 106 -6.56 -22.64 32.54
C GLU A 106 -6.56 -23.17 31.09
N ALA A 107 -5.41 -23.13 30.41
CA ALA A 107 -5.28 -23.67 29.05
C ALA A 107 -5.49 -25.18 29.00
N GLN A 108 -4.95 -25.90 29.98
CA GLN A 108 -5.09 -27.36 30.08
C GLN A 108 -6.54 -27.73 30.35
N SER A 109 -7.21 -27.09 31.32
CA SER A 109 -8.63 -27.32 31.60
C SER A 109 -9.53 -27.07 30.39
N PHE A 110 -9.20 -26.10 29.52
CA PHE A 110 -9.90 -25.94 28.24
C PHE A 110 -9.65 -27.09 27.26
N MET A 111 -8.39 -27.51 27.09
CA MET A 111 -8.02 -28.60 26.17
C MET A 111 -8.49 -29.98 26.65
N ASP A 112 -8.65 -30.17 27.97
CA ASP A 112 -9.27 -31.35 28.58
C ASP A 112 -10.80 -31.32 28.54
N GLY A 113 -11.39 -30.17 28.23
CA GLY A 113 -12.83 -29.98 28.08
C GLY A 113 -13.57 -29.73 29.39
N GLU A 114 -12.85 -29.47 30.48
CA GLU A 114 -13.39 -29.04 31.78
C GLU A 114 -14.00 -27.63 31.67
N LYS A 115 -13.32 -26.74 30.93
CA LYS A 115 -13.82 -25.40 30.59
C LYS A 115 -14.24 -25.31 29.13
N GLN A 116 -15.37 -24.66 28.88
CA GLN A 116 -15.96 -24.58 27.53
C GLN A 116 -15.50 -23.35 26.74
N ILE A 117 -15.10 -22.30 27.43
CA ILE A 117 -14.74 -21.01 26.82
C ILE A 117 -13.27 -20.74 27.14
N LEU A 118 -12.49 -20.26 26.18
CA LEU A 118 -11.13 -19.81 26.40
C LEU A 118 -10.97 -18.39 25.86
N ILE A 119 -10.42 -17.52 26.70
CA ILE A 119 -10.06 -16.15 26.35
C ILE A 119 -8.54 -16.02 26.47
N PHE A 120 -7.90 -15.45 25.45
CA PHE A 120 -6.46 -15.23 25.48
C PHE A 120 -6.09 -13.84 24.96
N SER A 121 -4.95 -13.32 25.42
CA SER A 121 -4.34 -12.08 24.91
C SER A 121 -2.88 -12.30 24.52
N ASP A 122 -2.28 -11.35 23.79
CA ASP A 122 -0.87 -11.41 23.36
C ASP A 122 0.09 -11.68 24.53
N ALA A 123 -0.15 -11.06 25.68
CA ALA A 123 0.69 -11.19 26.87
C ALA A 123 0.60 -12.56 27.56
N GLY A 124 -0.47 -13.35 27.34
CA GLY A 124 -0.69 -14.65 27.99
C GLY A 124 -0.49 -15.86 27.07
N GLY A 125 -0.59 -15.67 25.75
CA GLY A 125 -0.71 -16.74 24.75
C GLY A 125 0.57 -17.16 24.04
N THR A 126 1.74 -16.63 24.40
CA THR A 126 3.01 -16.95 23.73
C THR A 126 3.30 -18.46 23.77
N GLY A 127 3.52 -19.05 22.60
CA GLY A 127 3.92 -20.46 22.43
C GLY A 127 2.81 -21.52 22.52
N ARG A 128 1.58 -21.18 22.91
CA ARG A 128 0.50 -22.17 23.13
C ARG A 128 -0.38 -22.42 21.90
N SER A 129 -1.13 -23.51 21.90
CA SER A 129 -2.08 -23.86 20.83
C SER A 129 -3.41 -24.30 21.44
N TYR A 130 -4.52 -23.81 20.89
CA TYR A 130 -5.90 -24.02 21.37
C TYR A 130 -6.81 -24.59 20.28
N HIS A 131 -6.23 -25.08 19.19
CA HIS A 131 -6.94 -25.70 18.08
C HIS A 131 -7.64 -27.00 18.53
N SER A 132 -8.52 -27.54 17.69
CA SER A 132 -9.21 -28.81 17.96
C SER A 132 -8.28 -30.01 17.73
N ASP A 133 -7.16 -30.06 18.45
CA ASP A 133 -6.12 -31.08 18.28
C ASP A 133 -6.71 -32.50 18.48
N LEU A 134 -6.44 -33.39 17.53
CA LEU A 134 -6.85 -34.80 17.58
C LEU A 134 -6.22 -35.55 18.77
N CYS A 135 -5.12 -35.04 19.32
CA CYS A 135 -4.43 -35.61 20.48
C CYS A 135 -5.02 -35.15 21.83
N CYS A 136 -5.95 -34.20 21.84
CA CYS A 136 -6.55 -33.67 23.07
C CYS A 136 -7.97 -34.21 23.29
N LYS A 137 -8.45 -34.20 24.54
CA LYS A 137 -9.81 -34.66 24.87
C LYS A 137 -10.88 -33.77 24.23
N ASN A 138 -10.69 -32.45 24.25
CA ASN A 138 -11.63 -31.50 23.67
C ASN A 138 -11.38 -31.29 22.16
N THR A 139 -12.01 -32.10 21.33
CA THR A 139 -11.94 -32.02 19.85
C THR A 139 -13.07 -31.19 19.20
N ARG A 140 -13.90 -30.50 20.00
CA ARG A 140 -15.04 -29.71 19.49
C ARG A 140 -14.57 -28.62 18.52
N ARG A 141 -15.40 -28.28 17.52
CA ARG A 141 -15.09 -27.19 16.58
C ARG A 141 -14.91 -25.87 17.33
N ARG A 142 -13.82 -25.17 17.03
CA ARG A 142 -13.53 -23.86 17.63
C ARG A 142 -14.34 -22.77 16.92
N VAL A 143 -15.03 -21.94 17.69
CA VAL A 143 -15.62 -20.68 17.23
C VAL A 143 -14.83 -19.56 17.88
N HIS A 144 -13.96 -18.93 17.11
CA HIS A 144 -13.04 -17.91 17.58
C HIS A 144 -13.65 -16.53 17.37
N TYR A 145 -14.04 -15.89 18.47
CA TYR A 145 -14.49 -14.50 18.48
C TYR A 145 -13.28 -13.56 18.59
N LEU A 146 -13.08 -12.71 17.59
CA LEU A 146 -12.02 -11.70 17.59
C LEU A 146 -12.61 -10.40 18.17
N LEU A 147 -12.43 -10.21 19.48
CA LEU A 147 -12.92 -9.04 20.21
C LEU A 147 -12.04 -7.81 19.98
N GLU A 148 -10.72 -7.99 20.04
CA GLU A 148 -9.75 -6.92 19.77
C GLU A 148 -8.67 -7.50 18.86
N ALA A 149 -8.53 -6.94 17.66
CA ALA A 149 -7.45 -7.31 16.77
C ALA A 149 -6.23 -6.44 17.06
N GLY A 150 -5.07 -7.07 17.29
CA GLY A 150 -3.82 -6.33 17.46
C GLY A 150 -3.58 -5.37 16.27
N TRP A 151 -3.07 -4.18 16.59
CA TRP A 151 -2.77 -3.12 15.61
C TRP A 151 -1.77 -3.58 14.53
N ARG A 152 -0.83 -4.46 14.92
CA ARG A 152 0.14 -5.05 14.02
C ARG A 152 -0.37 -6.38 13.43
N ALA A 153 -0.17 -6.54 12.12
CA ALA A 153 -0.67 -7.67 11.36
C ALA A 153 -0.13 -9.01 11.87
N ASP A 154 1.16 -9.05 12.19
CA ASP A 154 1.87 -10.21 12.74
C ASP A 154 1.22 -10.73 14.03
N ASN A 155 0.85 -9.84 14.96
CA ASN A 155 0.21 -10.22 16.22
C ASN A 155 -1.19 -10.82 16.00
N ALA A 156 -2.02 -10.17 15.17
CA ALA A 156 -3.37 -10.65 14.88
C ALA A 156 -3.33 -12.04 14.21
N ILE A 157 -2.44 -12.25 13.25
CA ILE A 157 -2.25 -13.54 12.58
C ILE A 157 -1.75 -14.61 13.56
N GLN A 158 -0.79 -14.28 14.41
CA GLN A 158 -0.31 -15.19 15.44
C GLN A 158 -1.43 -15.62 16.39
N GLY A 159 -2.33 -14.70 16.76
CA GLY A 159 -3.52 -14.98 17.55
C GLY A 159 -4.46 -15.98 16.87
N LEU A 160 -4.80 -15.76 15.59
CA LEU A 160 -5.65 -16.67 14.82
C LEU A 160 -5.01 -18.07 14.68
N GLY A 161 -3.70 -18.11 14.47
CA GLY A 161 -2.89 -19.34 14.41
C GLY A 161 -2.85 -20.13 15.72
N ARG A 162 -3.31 -19.58 16.86
CA ARG A 162 -3.48 -20.36 18.10
C ARG A 162 -4.61 -21.37 17.97
N SER A 163 -5.68 -21.00 17.26
CA SER A 163 -6.87 -21.83 17.07
C SER A 163 -6.89 -22.61 15.75
N HIS A 164 -5.95 -22.33 14.85
CA HIS A 164 -5.84 -22.97 13.54
C HIS A 164 -4.43 -23.57 13.37
N ARG A 165 -4.32 -24.90 13.40
CA ARG A 165 -3.05 -25.63 13.24
C ARG A 165 -3.25 -26.90 12.41
N THR A 166 -2.13 -27.49 11.98
CA THR A 166 -2.11 -28.87 11.49
C THR A 166 -2.55 -29.84 12.60
N ASN A 167 -3.06 -31.02 12.24
CA ASN A 167 -3.58 -32.03 13.18
C ASN A 167 -4.90 -31.68 13.90
N GLN A 168 -5.66 -30.70 13.40
CA GLN A 168 -6.97 -30.36 13.96
C GLN A 168 -8.08 -31.29 13.42
N ALA A 169 -8.98 -31.74 14.31
CA ALA A 169 -10.17 -32.52 13.98
C ALA A 169 -11.15 -31.74 13.10
N SER A 170 -11.20 -30.41 13.28
CA SER A 170 -12.04 -29.53 12.47
C SER A 170 -11.45 -28.13 12.35
N ALA A 171 -11.69 -27.50 11.19
CA ALA A 171 -11.32 -26.10 10.99
C ALA A 171 -12.14 -25.16 11.90
N PRO A 172 -11.50 -24.10 12.46
CA PRO A 172 -12.19 -23.11 13.26
C PRO A 172 -13.14 -22.25 12.41
N ILE A 173 -14.14 -21.67 13.06
CA ILE A 173 -14.95 -20.57 12.52
C ILE A 173 -14.47 -19.29 13.17
N PHE A 174 -14.04 -18.32 12.37
CA PHE A 174 -13.67 -16.98 12.86
C PHE A 174 -14.88 -16.06 12.82
N ARG A 175 -15.11 -15.33 13.92
CA ARG A 175 -16.17 -14.33 14.07
C ARG A 175 -15.55 -13.02 14.57
N PRO A 176 -15.19 -12.10 13.67
CA PRO A 176 -14.88 -10.74 14.04
C PRO A 176 -16.07 -10.13 14.78
N VAL A 177 -15.82 -9.53 15.94
CA VAL A 177 -16.84 -8.82 16.71
C VAL A 177 -16.55 -7.33 16.57
N ILE A 178 -17.57 -6.58 16.19
CA ILE A 178 -17.53 -5.13 16.11
C ILE A 178 -18.70 -4.56 16.88
N THR A 179 -18.55 -3.37 17.43
CA THR A 179 -19.69 -2.62 17.96
C THR A 179 -20.45 -1.94 16.82
N ASP A 180 -21.59 -1.34 17.15
CA ASP A 180 -22.40 -0.49 16.29
C ASP A 180 -21.79 0.92 16.07
N VAL A 181 -20.54 1.11 16.49
CA VAL A 181 -19.76 2.32 16.28
C VAL A 181 -19.09 2.23 14.91
N ARG A 182 -19.60 2.99 13.92
CA ARG A 182 -19.15 2.84 12.52
C ARG A 182 -17.66 3.10 12.30
N GLY A 183 -17.00 3.93 13.11
CA GLY A 183 -15.54 4.08 12.97
C GLY A 183 -14.73 2.88 13.43
N GLU A 184 -15.32 1.92 14.16
CA GLU A 184 -14.67 0.63 14.40
C GLU A 184 -14.57 -0.22 13.11
N ARG A 185 -15.37 0.07 12.07
CA ARG A 185 -15.24 -0.58 10.76
C ARG A 185 -13.88 -0.36 10.10
N ARG A 186 -13.13 0.69 10.50
CA ARG A 186 -11.72 0.85 10.13
C ARG A 186 -10.86 -0.34 10.55
N PHE A 187 -11.12 -0.91 11.72
CA PHE A 187 -10.36 -2.07 12.19
C PHE A 187 -10.67 -3.28 11.32
N ILE A 188 -11.92 -3.42 10.88
CA ILE A 188 -12.34 -4.45 9.92
C ILE A 188 -11.62 -4.30 8.58
N SER A 189 -11.53 -3.09 8.02
CA SER A 189 -10.85 -2.88 6.72
C SER A 189 -9.43 -3.42 6.69
N THR A 190 -8.74 -3.19 7.80
CA THR A 190 -7.36 -3.59 8.00
C THR A 190 -7.26 -5.10 8.21
N ILE A 191 -8.17 -5.70 8.96
CA ILE A 191 -8.23 -7.14 9.24
C ILE A 191 -8.68 -7.94 8.00
N ALA A 192 -9.72 -7.50 7.30
CA ALA A 192 -10.31 -8.11 6.12
C ALA A 192 -9.27 -8.29 5.01
N ARG A 193 -8.57 -7.20 4.64
CA ARG A 193 -7.48 -7.21 3.67
C ARG A 193 -6.37 -8.19 4.04
N ARG A 194 -6.07 -8.32 5.34
CA ARG A 194 -5.01 -9.18 5.88
C ARG A 194 -5.45 -10.65 5.98
N LEU A 195 -6.74 -10.91 6.23
CA LEU A 195 -7.37 -12.23 6.19
C LEU A 195 -7.50 -12.75 4.75
N ASP A 196 -7.81 -11.88 3.77
CA ASP A 196 -7.80 -12.23 2.35
C ASP A 196 -6.39 -12.63 1.87
N ALA A 197 -5.36 -11.93 2.35
CA ALA A 197 -3.97 -12.32 2.12
C ALA A 197 -3.64 -13.69 2.76
N LEU A 198 -4.15 -13.98 3.96
CA LEU A 198 -4.01 -15.29 4.62
C LEU A 198 -4.77 -16.42 3.90
N GLY A 199 -6.00 -16.18 3.44
CA GLY A 199 -6.82 -17.14 2.70
C GLY A 199 -6.22 -17.47 1.33
N ALA A 200 -5.50 -16.52 0.73
CA ALA A 200 -4.67 -16.76 -0.43
C ALA A 200 -3.47 -17.67 -0.09
N LEU A 201 -2.85 -17.51 1.09
CA LEU A 201 -1.64 -18.23 1.52
C LEU A 201 -1.91 -19.65 2.08
N THR A 202 -3.11 -19.94 2.57
CA THR A 202 -3.50 -21.29 3.01
C THR A 202 -3.93 -22.14 1.81
N ARG A 203 -3.06 -23.06 1.35
CA ARG A 203 -3.28 -24.11 0.32
C ARG A 203 -4.65 -24.10 -0.37
N GLY A 204 -4.70 -23.60 -1.61
CA GLY A 204 -5.44 -24.13 -2.78
C GLY A 204 -6.93 -24.51 -2.68
N GLN A 205 -7.57 -24.41 -1.51
CA GLN A 205 -8.95 -24.79 -1.30
C GLN A 205 -9.81 -23.57 -1.55
N ARG A 206 -10.48 -23.58 -2.70
CA ARG A 206 -11.59 -22.70 -3.10
C ARG A 206 -12.77 -22.67 -2.09
N GLN A 207 -12.66 -23.19 -0.88
CA GLN A 207 -13.80 -23.42 0.02
C GLN A 207 -13.61 -23.08 1.50
N THR A 208 -12.57 -22.36 1.91
CA THR A 208 -12.45 -21.97 3.34
C THR A 208 -12.33 -20.46 3.53
N GLY A 209 -13.44 -19.86 4.00
CA GLY A 209 -13.44 -18.66 4.84
C GLY A 209 -13.32 -17.27 4.19
N GLY A 210 -12.97 -17.12 2.92
CA GLY A 210 -12.85 -15.77 2.31
C GLY A 210 -14.11 -15.26 1.61
N GLN A 211 -14.95 -16.16 1.07
CA GLN A 211 -16.14 -15.74 0.35
C GLN A 211 -17.26 -15.35 1.31
N GLY A 212 -17.48 -14.04 1.45
CA GLY A 212 -18.59 -13.47 2.21
C GLY A 212 -18.29 -13.12 3.67
N LEU A 213 -17.04 -13.25 4.12
CA LEU A 213 -16.67 -12.83 5.48
C LEU A 213 -16.46 -11.32 5.58
N PHE A 214 -16.07 -10.67 4.48
CA PHE A 214 -15.99 -9.21 4.37
C PHE A 214 -16.42 -8.75 2.99
N ASP A 215 -17.05 -7.59 2.93
CA ASP A 215 -17.37 -6.95 1.68
C ASP A 215 -16.15 -6.14 1.22
N PRO A 216 -15.79 -6.11 -0.07
CA PRO A 216 -14.77 -5.19 -0.58
C PRO A 216 -15.01 -3.71 -0.21
N ARG A 217 -16.27 -3.30 0.06
CA ARG A 217 -16.64 -1.99 0.65
C ARG A 217 -16.01 -1.77 2.03
N ASP A 218 -15.70 -2.84 2.75
CA ASP A 218 -15.00 -2.74 4.02
C ASP A 218 -13.54 -2.32 3.82
N ASN A 219 -12.95 -2.30 2.60
CA ASN A 219 -11.60 -1.78 2.37
C ASN A 219 -11.55 -0.24 2.23
N LEU A 220 -11.54 0.43 3.39
CA LEU A 220 -11.52 1.89 3.50
C LEU A 220 -10.18 2.57 3.14
N GLU A 221 -9.14 1.84 2.72
CA GLU A 221 -7.88 2.41 2.24
C GLU A 221 -7.71 2.30 0.71
N SER A 222 -8.79 1.99 -0.01
CA SER A 222 -8.78 1.89 -1.48
C SER A 222 -8.78 3.27 -2.17
N SER A 223 -8.38 3.30 -3.45
CA SER A 223 -8.51 4.50 -4.29
C SER A 223 -9.97 4.99 -4.41
N TYR A 224 -10.93 4.07 -4.33
CA TYR A 224 -12.36 4.39 -4.28
C TYR A 224 -12.73 5.11 -2.97
N ALA A 225 -12.17 4.69 -1.83
CA ALA A 225 -12.35 5.36 -0.55
C ALA A 225 -11.72 6.76 -0.52
N GLU A 226 -10.55 6.94 -1.12
CA GLU A 226 -9.95 8.27 -1.30
C GLU A 226 -10.81 9.19 -2.17
N ALA A 227 -11.37 8.66 -3.27
CA ALA A 227 -12.28 9.40 -4.14
C ALA A 227 -13.58 9.79 -3.41
N ALA A 228 -14.18 8.85 -2.68
CA ALA A 228 -15.38 9.09 -1.87
C ALA A 228 -15.12 10.13 -0.77
N LEU A 229 -13.94 10.12 -0.13
CA LEU A 229 -13.57 11.10 0.88
C LEU A 229 -13.44 12.51 0.30
N ARG A 230 -12.80 12.65 -0.87
CA ARG A 230 -12.70 13.94 -1.56
C ARG A 230 -14.08 14.49 -1.89
N GLN A 231 -15.00 13.62 -2.30
CA GLN A 231 -16.38 13.99 -2.58
C GLN A 231 -17.12 14.41 -1.30
N LEU A 232 -16.92 13.71 -0.18
CA LEU A 232 -17.46 14.09 1.12
C LEU A 232 -17.00 15.50 1.54
N PHE A 233 -15.70 15.80 1.43
CA PHE A 233 -15.17 17.14 1.73
C PHE A 233 -15.76 18.21 0.82
N ALA A 234 -15.97 17.91 -0.47
CA ALA A 234 -16.63 18.82 -1.39
C ALA A 234 -18.11 19.06 -1.05
N LEU A 235 -18.83 18.06 -0.51
CA LEU A 235 -20.21 18.23 -0.03
C LEU A 235 -20.26 19.04 1.26
N LEU A 236 -19.37 18.77 2.21
CA LEU A 236 -19.25 19.55 3.46
C LEU A 236 -18.98 21.02 3.15
N TYR A 237 -18.06 21.30 2.22
CA TYR A 237 -17.74 22.65 1.78
C TYR A 237 -18.92 23.38 1.15
N ARG A 238 -19.76 22.68 0.38
CA ARG A 238 -20.97 23.23 -0.25
C ARG A 238 -22.17 23.34 0.71
N GLY A 239 -22.04 22.81 1.94
CA GLY A 239 -23.16 22.75 2.89
C GLY A 239 -24.23 21.73 2.52
N GLU A 240 -23.90 20.73 1.70
CA GLU A 240 -24.82 19.69 1.21
C GLU A 240 -24.89 18.47 2.15
N VAL A 241 -24.22 18.52 3.30
CA VAL A 241 -24.26 17.48 4.34
C VAL A 241 -25.16 17.95 5.46
N GLU A 242 -26.43 17.51 5.46
CA GLU A 242 -27.44 17.96 6.44
C GLU A 242 -27.05 17.68 7.89
N VAL A 243 -26.34 16.56 8.12
CA VAL A 243 -26.00 16.07 9.45
C VAL A 243 -24.85 16.81 10.12
N CYS A 244 -24.07 17.61 9.37
CA CYS A 244 -22.88 18.27 9.88
C CYS A 244 -22.46 19.43 8.98
N SER A 245 -22.38 20.64 9.54
CA SER A 245 -21.83 21.79 8.80
C SER A 245 -20.30 21.72 8.72
N LEU A 246 -19.71 22.41 7.75
CA LEU A 246 -18.25 22.53 7.64
C LEU A 246 -17.60 23.00 8.94
N ALA A 247 -18.15 24.06 9.56
CA ALA A 247 -17.61 24.61 10.81
C ALA A 247 -17.69 23.61 11.97
N GLN A 248 -18.78 22.85 12.07
CA GLN A 248 -18.92 21.79 13.09
C GLN A 248 -17.92 20.65 12.85
N PHE A 249 -17.73 20.26 11.59
CA PHE A 249 -16.76 19.23 11.22
C PHE A 249 -15.33 19.64 11.58
N GLU A 250 -14.90 20.84 11.17
CA GLU A 250 -13.54 21.33 11.44
C GLU A 250 -13.30 21.51 12.94
N ALA A 251 -14.27 22.06 13.67
CA ALA A 251 -14.18 22.22 15.12
C ALA A 251 -14.09 20.89 15.87
N ALA A 252 -14.86 19.89 15.45
CA ALA A 252 -14.91 18.60 16.13
C ALA A 252 -13.72 17.68 15.78
N THR A 253 -13.21 17.77 14.55
CA THR A 253 -12.10 16.92 14.08
C THR A 253 -10.72 17.56 14.22
N GLY A 254 -10.66 18.90 14.30
CA GLY A 254 -9.41 19.67 14.20
C GLY A 254 -8.78 19.61 12.81
N LEU A 255 -9.48 19.10 11.80
CA LEU A 255 -9.04 19.15 10.40
C LEU A 255 -9.42 20.51 9.81
N SER A 256 -8.58 21.02 8.90
CA SER A 256 -8.86 22.27 8.19
C SER A 256 -8.91 21.98 6.69
N LEU A 257 -10.12 22.12 6.14
CA LEU A 257 -10.48 21.89 4.74
C LEU A 257 -10.42 23.18 3.91
N THR A 258 -10.55 24.35 4.54
CA THR A 258 -10.50 25.66 3.86
C THR A 258 -9.24 26.47 4.20
N ARG A 259 -8.80 27.32 3.26
CA ARG A 259 -7.82 28.39 3.49
C ARG A 259 -8.48 29.60 4.16
N GLU A 260 -7.69 30.56 4.63
CA GLU A 260 -8.17 31.83 5.21
C GLU A 260 -9.10 32.62 4.26
N GLU A 261 -8.91 32.46 2.95
CA GLU A 261 -9.73 33.07 1.88
C GLU A 261 -11.07 32.34 1.65
N GLY A 262 -11.37 31.29 2.41
CA GLY A 262 -12.63 30.54 2.32
C GLY A 262 -12.69 29.53 1.18
N HIS A 263 -11.61 29.32 0.42
CA HIS A 263 -11.52 28.29 -0.62
C HIS A 263 -11.06 26.94 -0.06
N LEU A 264 -11.52 25.84 -0.68
CA LEU A 264 -11.06 24.49 -0.37
C LEU A 264 -9.54 24.36 -0.61
N LYS A 265 -8.82 23.72 0.32
CA LYS A 265 -7.38 23.46 0.17
C LYS A 265 -7.11 22.49 -0.98
N GLN A 266 -6.01 22.74 -1.71
CA GLN A 266 -5.50 21.79 -2.71
C GLN A 266 -5.01 20.48 -2.07
N ASN A 267 -4.32 20.59 -0.93
CA ASN A 267 -3.89 19.45 -0.13
C ASN A 267 -4.90 19.20 0.98
N LEU A 268 -5.90 18.38 0.67
CA LEU A 268 -6.89 17.91 1.63
C LEU A 268 -6.31 16.82 2.55
N PRO A 269 -6.87 16.64 3.76
CA PRO A 269 -6.51 15.54 4.63
C PRO A 269 -6.67 14.18 3.95
N ASP A 270 -5.75 13.25 4.22
CA ASP A 270 -5.84 11.91 3.68
C ASP A 270 -6.86 11.03 4.45
N ILE A 271 -7.14 9.84 3.90
CA ILE A 271 -8.09 8.90 4.50
C ILE A 271 -7.66 8.44 5.90
N ARG A 272 -6.35 8.33 6.17
CA ARG A 272 -5.86 7.92 7.49
C ARG A 272 -6.10 9.01 8.53
N GLN A 273 -5.85 10.27 8.17
CA GLN A 273 -6.14 11.43 9.00
C GLN A 273 -7.63 11.52 9.30
N PHE A 274 -8.49 11.44 8.29
CA PHE A 274 -9.94 11.43 8.46
C PHE A 274 -10.41 10.33 9.42
N LEU A 275 -10.01 9.09 9.16
CA LEU A 275 -10.39 7.93 9.97
C LEU A 275 -9.86 8.02 11.41
N ASN A 276 -8.67 8.58 11.62
CA ASN A 276 -8.14 8.84 12.97
C ASN A 276 -8.96 9.88 13.72
N ARG A 277 -9.41 10.95 13.05
CA ARG A 277 -10.15 12.05 13.69
C ARG A 277 -11.60 11.69 13.96
N ILE A 278 -12.24 10.90 13.11
CA ILE A 278 -13.61 10.46 13.38
C ILE A 278 -13.73 9.66 14.68
N LEU A 279 -12.72 8.87 15.06
CA LEU A 279 -12.74 8.09 16.30
C LEU A 279 -12.86 8.95 17.57
N ALA A 280 -12.56 10.25 17.48
CA ALA A 280 -12.70 11.20 18.59
C ALA A 280 -14.09 11.86 18.66
N LEU A 281 -14.97 11.62 17.67
CA LEU A 281 -16.28 12.23 17.61
C LEU A 281 -17.30 11.47 18.48
N PRO A 282 -18.36 12.15 18.96
CA PRO A 282 -19.50 11.46 19.55
C PRO A 282 -20.08 10.42 18.58
N ILE A 283 -20.47 9.25 19.09
CA ILE A 283 -20.91 8.08 18.30
C ILE A 283 -21.98 8.45 17.26
N MET A 284 -22.97 9.27 17.64
CA MET A 284 -24.02 9.71 16.72
C MET A 284 -23.47 10.53 15.55
N MET A 285 -22.58 11.48 15.82
CA MET A 285 -21.98 12.33 14.78
C MET A 285 -21.06 11.52 13.87
N GLN A 286 -20.28 10.62 14.46
CA GLN A 286 -19.47 9.64 13.75
C GLN A 286 -20.32 8.80 12.80
N ASN A 287 -21.40 8.18 13.30
CA ASN A 287 -22.26 7.30 12.52
C ASN A 287 -22.92 8.06 11.36
N ASN A 288 -23.41 9.27 11.59
CA ASN A 288 -24.03 10.10 10.56
C ASN A 288 -23.04 10.50 9.45
N LEU A 289 -21.83 10.93 9.80
CA LEU A 289 -20.79 11.27 8.82
C LEU A 289 -20.33 10.04 8.03
N PHE A 290 -20.19 8.90 8.70
CA PHE A 290 -19.82 7.64 8.06
C PHE A 290 -20.91 7.14 7.10
N GLU A 291 -22.18 7.35 7.43
CA GLU A 291 -23.28 6.96 6.55
C GLU A 291 -23.24 7.69 5.21
N VAL A 292 -23.01 9.02 5.24
CA VAL A 292 -22.82 9.80 4.02
C VAL A 292 -21.60 9.31 3.25
N PHE A 293 -20.49 9.04 3.95
CA PHE A 293 -19.28 8.50 3.33
C PHE A 293 -19.49 7.12 2.68
N GLU A 294 -20.23 6.22 3.33
CA GLU A 294 -20.53 4.87 2.82
C GLU A 294 -21.36 4.93 1.54
N VAL A 295 -22.37 5.79 1.47
CA VAL A 295 -23.17 6.00 0.24
C VAL A 295 -22.29 6.47 -0.91
N LEU A 296 -21.36 7.39 -0.65
CA LEU A 296 -20.42 7.87 -1.66
C LEU A 296 -19.46 6.77 -2.11
N LEU A 297 -18.96 5.96 -1.17
CA LEU A 297 -18.09 4.84 -1.46
C LEU A 297 -18.80 3.79 -2.33
N GLU A 298 -20.04 3.44 -1.99
CA GLU A 298 -20.87 2.55 -2.79
C GLU A 298 -21.05 3.05 -4.21
N ALA A 299 -21.36 4.34 -4.39
CA ALA A 299 -21.47 4.94 -5.72
C ALA A 299 -20.15 4.89 -6.52
N GLN A 300 -19.00 5.11 -5.88
CA GLN A 300 -17.68 5.02 -6.54
C GLN A 300 -17.35 3.58 -6.96
N VAL A 301 -17.68 2.61 -6.10
CA VAL A 301 -17.51 1.17 -6.36
C VAL A 301 -18.40 0.75 -7.52
N GLU A 302 -19.68 1.08 -7.50
CA GLU A 302 -20.64 0.77 -8.57
C GLU A 302 -20.22 1.39 -9.91
N ALA A 303 -19.79 2.65 -9.90
CA ALA A 303 -19.28 3.32 -11.10
C ALA A 303 -18.05 2.62 -11.67
N ALA A 304 -17.12 2.18 -10.81
CA ALA A 304 -15.95 1.42 -11.23
C ALA A 304 -16.31 0.04 -11.79
N ILE A 305 -17.32 -0.64 -11.20
CA ILE A 305 -17.82 -1.94 -11.69
C ILE A 305 -18.44 -1.76 -13.08
N ALA A 306 -19.32 -0.77 -13.24
CA ALA A 306 -19.95 -0.45 -14.51
C ALA A 306 -18.94 -0.07 -15.59
N ALA A 307 -17.86 0.61 -15.21
CA ALA A 307 -16.76 0.96 -16.12
C ALA A 307 -15.77 -0.19 -16.38
N GLY A 308 -15.93 -1.35 -15.73
CA GLY A 308 -15.04 -2.51 -15.89
C GLY A 308 -13.63 -2.32 -15.36
N ILE A 309 -13.41 -1.31 -14.51
CA ILE A 309 -12.13 -0.95 -13.89
C ILE A 309 -12.14 -1.24 -12.38
N TYR A 310 -13.11 -2.03 -11.92
CA TYR A 310 -13.22 -2.40 -10.52
C TYR A 310 -12.20 -3.48 -10.14
N GLU A 311 -11.35 -3.16 -9.18
CA GLU A 311 -10.21 -3.99 -8.77
C GLU A 311 -10.52 -4.68 -7.44
N THR A 312 -10.79 -5.99 -7.50
CA THR A 312 -11.15 -6.79 -6.32
C THR A 312 -9.98 -7.69 -5.92
N GLY A 313 -9.20 -7.29 -4.91
CA GLY A 313 -8.32 -8.19 -4.16
C GLY A 313 -7.35 -9.05 -5.00
N VAL A 314 -7.25 -10.35 -4.67
CA VAL A 314 -6.33 -11.30 -5.34
C VAL A 314 -6.74 -11.52 -6.80
N GLU A 315 -6.02 -10.88 -7.72
CA GLU A 315 -6.31 -10.92 -9.15
C GLU A 315 -5.80 -12.23 -9.78
N THR A 316 -6.63 -12.88 -10.60
CA THR A 316 -6.17 -14.00 -11.44
C THR A 316 -5.70 -13.45 -12.78
N LEU A 317 -4.39 -13.47 -13.02
CA LEU A 317 -3.82 -13.07 -14.30
C LEU A 317 -4.28 -14.05 -15.39
N ARG A 318 -4.73 -13.48 -16.50
CA ARG A 318 -5.05 -14.21 -17.72
C ARG A 318 -4.11 -13.74 -18.82
N ALA A 319 -3.56 -14.70 -19.56
CA ALA A 319 -2.75 -14.50 -20.73
C ALA A 319 -2.94 -15.72 -21.65
N GLU A 320 -2.46 -15.64 -22.89
CA GLU A 320 -2.43 -16.81 -23.77
C GLU A 320 -1.46 -17.86 -23.22
N LYS A 321 -0.37 -17.41 -22.62
CA LYS A 321 0.63 -18.28 -22.00
C LYS A 321 1.33 -17.59 -20.82
N PHE A 322 1.57 -18.34 -19.75
CA PHE A 322 2.55 -18.01 -18.73
C PHE A 322 3.60 -19.12 -18.68
N SER A 323 4.88 -18.76 -18.82
CA SER A 323 6.01 -19.70 -18.74
C SER A 323 6.94 -19.27 -17.63
N VAL A 324 7.40 -20.21 -16.80
CA VAL A 324 8.41 -19.93 -15.76
C VAL A 324 9.79 -19.91 -16.41
N VAL A 325 10.50 -18.79 -16.29
CA VAL A 325 11.85 -18.61 -16.84
C VAL A 325 12.90 -19.05 -15.83
N SER A 326 12.78 -18.60 -14.58
CA SER A 326 13.74 -18.87 -13.51
C SER A 326 13.06 -18.93 -12.13
N ARG A 327 13.72 -19.59 -11.18
CA ARG A 327 13.32 -19.65 -9.76
C ARG A 327 14.57 -19.45 -8.90
N GLU A 328 14.53 -18.46 -8.04
CA GLU A 328 15.63 -18.14 -7.12
C GLU A 328 15.11 -18.05 -5.70
N ILE A 329 15.80 -18.69 -4.74
CA ILE A 329 15.45 -18.57 -3.32
C ILE A 329 15.92 -17.20 -2.84
N VAL A 330 14.98 -16.37 -2.40
CA VAL A 330 15.27 -15.03 -1.89
C VAL A 330 15.37 -14.95 -0.38
N TYR A 331 14.75 -15.88 0.33
CA TYR A 331 14.82 -15.94 1.77
C TYR A 331 14.48 -17.35 2.28
N THR A 332 15.28 -17.86 3.21
CA THR A 332 15.00 -19.11 3.92
C THR A 332 14.74 -18.80 5.38
N HIS A 333 13.51 -19.07 5.84
CA HIS A 333 13.12 -18.87 7.24
C HIS A 333 13.80 -19.93 8.13
N PRO A 334 14.14 -19.63 9.40
CA PRO A 334 14.71 -20.62 10.34
C PRO A 334 13.88 -21.90 10.55
N THR A 335 12.59 -21.88 10.20
CA THR A 335 11.70 -23.06 10.20
C THR A 335 11.81 -23.92 8.93
N GLY A 336 12.75 -23.62 8.03
CA GLY A 336 12.99 -24.35 6.78
C GLY A 336 12.06 -23.97 5.62
N SER A 337 11.25 -22.92 5.76
CA SER A 337 10.35 -22.46 4.69
C SER A 337 11.04 -21.43 3.80
N GLU A 338 10.95 -21.61 2.49
CA GLU A 338 11.63 -20.76 1.50
C GLU A 338 10.68 -19.75 0.86
N THR A 339 11.24 -18.62 0.49
CA THR A 339 10.60 -17.59 -0.34
C THR A 339 11.33 -17.56 -1.65
N LEU A 340 10.59 -17.62 -2.74
CA LEU A 340 11.09 -17.76 -4.10
C LEU A 340 10.78 -16.50 -4.90
N CYS A 341 11.74 -15.99 -5.64
CA CYS A 341 11.51 -15.11 -6.77
C CYS A 341 11.36 -15.96 -8.03
N ILE A 342 10.25 -15.80 -8.74
CA ILE A 342 9.94 -16.57 -9.94
C ILE A 342 9.83 -15.58 -11.10
N GLU A 343 10.73 -15.66 -12.08
CA GLU A 343 10.60 -14.88 -13.31
C GLU A 343 9.56 -15.55 -14.22
N ILE A 344 8.56 -14.79 -14.64
CA ILE A 344 7.46 -15.25 -15.48
C ILE A 344 7.52 -14.51 -16.81
N GLU A 345 7.51 -15.28 -17.89
CA GLU A 345 7.28 -14.78 -19.23
C GLU A 345 5.80 -14.91 -19.59
N LYS A 346 5.21 -13.79 -20.01
CA LYS A 346 3.80 -13.64 -20.35
C LYS A 346 3.66 -13.45 -21.85
N LEU A 347 2.90 -14.32 -22.50
CA LEU A 347 2.49 -14.16 -23.90
C LEU A 347 1.06 -13.64 -23.93
N GLU A 348 0.86 -12.45 -24.50
CA GLU A 348 -0.46 -11.85 -24.67
C GLU A 348 -0.80 -11.68 -26.13
N ARG A 349 -2.08 -11.90 -26.44
CA ARG A 349 -2.60 -11.58 -27.76
C ARG A 349 -2.80 -10.08 -27.88
N ASN A 350 -2.16 -9.47 -28.88
CA ASN A 350 -2.31 -8.05 -29.15
C ASN A 350 -3.73 -7.76 -29.64
N GLN A 351 -4.41 -6.84 -28.98
CA GLN A 351 -5.69 -6.31 -29.46
C GLN A 351 -5.44 -5.29 -30.56
N ILE A 352 -5.45 -5.77 -31.80
CA ILE A 352 -5.25 -4.91 -32.97
C ILE A 352 -6.58 -4.29 -33.40
N LEU A 353 -6.64 -2.97 -33.43
CA LEU A 353 -7.83 -2.23 -33.85
C LEU A 353 -7.94 -2.24 -35.38
N SER A 354 -8.98 -2.88 -35.92
CA SER A 354 -9.23 -2.89 -37.36
C SER A 354 -9.60 -1.50 -37.88
N VAL A 355 -9.40 -1.30 -39.18
CA VAL A 355 -9.75 -0.06 -39.88
C VAL A 355 -11.21 0.34 -39.63
N ASP A 356 -12.14 -0.60 -39.76
CA ASP A 356 -13.57 -0.32 -39.59
C ASP A 356 -13.90 0.17 -38.19
N LYS A 357 -13.29 -0.47 -37.16
CA LYS A 357 -13.46 -0.06 -35.77
C LYS A 357 -12.82 1.30 -35.48
N ALA A 358 -11.66 1.57 -36.07
CA ALA A 358 -10.99 2.86 -35.92
C ALA A 358 -11.74 4.01 -36.62
N LEU A 359 -12.34 3.74 -37.79
CA LEU A 359 -13.21 4.70 -38.48
C LEU A 359 -14.53 4.92 -37.72
N LEU A 360 -15.10 3.88 -37.12
CA LEU A 360 -16.27 4.00 -36.25
C LEU A 360 -15.94 4.87 -35.03
N LEU A 361 -14.82 4.61 -34.36
CA LEU A 361 -14.33 5.42 -33.23
C LEU A 361 -14.16 6.89 -33.60
N SER A 362 -13.59 7.16 -34.78
CA SER A 362 -13.47 8.53 -35.31
C SER A 362 -14.84 9.19 -35.49
N ARG A 363 -15.87 8.47 -35.97
CA ARG A 363 -17.22 9.03 -36.10
C ARG A 363 -17.89 9.29 -34.76
N GLU A 364 -17.84 8.32 -33.84
CA GLU A 364 -18.51 8.41 -32.54
C GLU A 364 -17.90 9.47 -31.64
N GLN A 365 -16.57 9.63 -31.67
CA GLN A 365 -15.86 10.59 -30.81
C GLN A 365 -15.44 11.87 -31.54
N GLN A 366 -15.99 12.14 -32.73
CA GLN A 366 -15.62 13.27 -33.58
C GLN A 366 -14.09 13.39 -33.77
N GLY A 367 -13.42 12.24 -33.92
CA GLY A 367 -11.98 12.12 -33.99
C GLY A 367 -11.41 12.42 -35.38
N GLU A 368 -10.22 13.01 -35.42
CA GLU A 368 -9.53 13.39 -36.66
C GLU A 368 -8.56 12.30 -37.12
N LEU A 369 -8.51 12.04 -38.43
CA LEU A 369 -7.60 11.06 -39.04
C LEU A 369 -6.25 11.72 -39.32
N LEU A 370 -5.19 11.21 -38.68
CA LEU A 370 -3.86 11.78 -38.74
C LEU A 370 -2.85 10.82 -39.36
N VAL A 371 -1.87 11.38 -40.07
CA VAL A 371 -0.67 10.69 -40.50
C VAL A 371 0.56 11.47 -40.02
N ASN A 372 1.54 10.76 -39.49
CA ASN A 372 2.81 11.33 -39.13
C ASN A 372 3.75 11.30 -40.34
N GLU A 373 4.18 12.47 -40.81
CA GLU A 373 4.97 12.57 -42.04
C GLU A 373 6.39 12.01 -41.91
N ARG A 374 6.95 12.04 -40.70
CA ARG A 374 8.31 11.54 -40.44
C ARG A 374 8.36 10.03 -40.29
N SER A 375 7.34 9.43 -39.69
CA SER A 375 7.31 7.98 -39.40
C SER A 375 6.41 7.19 -40.34
N GLY A 376 5.63 7.84 -41.21
CA GLY A 376 4.67 7.19 -42.10
C GLY A 376 3.50 6.51 -41.38
N ARG A 377 3.30 6.79 -40.09
CA ARG A 377 2.33 6.08 -39.24
C ARG A 377 0.98 6.78 -39.21
N ALA A 378 -0.10 6.02 -39.12
CA ALA A 378 -1.47 6.54 -38.98
C ALA A 378 -1.93 6.55 -37.51
N ALA A 379 -2.83 7.49 -37.17
CA ALA A 379 -3.49 7.60 -35.87
C ALA A 379 -4.89 8.20 -36.00
N VAL A 380 -5.78 7.94 -35.05
CA VAL A 380 -7.02 8.71 -34.83
C VAL A 380 -6.82 9.60 -33.60
N LYS A 381 -7.00 10.90 -33.75
CA LYS A 381 -6.98 11.86 -32.64
C LYS A 381 -8.37 11.94 -32.03
N VAL A 382 -8.50 11.66 -30.74
CA VAL A 382 -9.74 11.82 -29.97
C VAL A 382 -9.49 12.65 -28.72
N SER A 383 -10.54 13.28 -28.19
CA SER A 383 -10.48 14.01 -26.93
C SER A 383 -10.16 13.06 -25.75
N THR A 384 -9.45 13.56 -24.75
CA THR A 384 -9.18 12.81 -23.52
C THR A 384 -9.08 13.75 -22.32
N SER A 385 -9.04 13.19 -21.11
CA SER A 385 -8.95 13.93 -19.86
C SER A 385 -7.63 14.71 -19.75
N SER A 386 -7.70 15.92 -19.20
CA SER A 386 -6.52 16.72 -18.85
C SER A 386 -5.71 16.06 -17.72
N THR A 387 -4.45 16.47 -17.56
CA THR A 387 -3.58 16.05 -16.44
C THR A 387 -3.06 17.29 -15.71
N VAL A 388 -2.63 17.14 -14.46
CA VAL A 388 -1.90 18.17 -13.73
C VAL A 388 -0.39 17.88 -13.86
N ASN A 389 0.42 18.88 -14.20
CA ASN A 389 1.89 18.73 -14.25
C ASN A 389 2.53 18.93 -12.86
N ALA A 390 3.85 18.75 -12.75
CA ALA A 390 4.57 18.86 -11.49
C ALA A 390 4.48 20.27 -10.86
N GLU A 391 4.17 21.27 -11.68
CA GLU A 391 3.98 22.68 -11.30
C GLU A 391 2.51 23.01 -10.93
N GLY A 392 1.61 22.03 -10.91
CA GLY A 392 0.22 22.21 -10.50
C GLY A 392 -0.71 22.80 -11.58
N ALA A 393 -0.23 22.98 -12.81
CA ALA A 393 -1.02 23.51 -13.92
C ALA A 393 -1.81 22.40 -14.64
N VAL A 394 -3.06 22.72 -15.03
CA VAL A 394 -3.91 21.83 -15.83
C VAL A 394 -3.43 21.84 -17.28
N VAL A 395 -2.87 20.71 -17.73
CA VAL A 395 -2.41 20.50 -19.10
C VAL A 395 -3.45 19.70 -19.88
N ARG A 396 -4.00 20.32 -20.93
CA ARG A 396 -4.90 19.63 -21.88
C ARG A 396 -4.12 18.60 -22.69
N ARG A 397 -4.77 17.46 -22.98
CA ARG A 397 -4.19 16.35 -23.73
C ARG A 397 -5.11 15.90 -24.85
N VAL A 398 -4.53 15.28 -25.86
CA VAL A 398 -5.23 14.51 -26.90
C VAL A 398 -4.81 13.06 -26.82
N ALA A 399 -5.69 12.14 -27.20
CA ALA A 399 -5.33 10.73 -27.34
C ALA A 399 -5.13 10.40 -28.81
N LEU A 400 -3.94 9.88 -29.13
CA LEU A 400 -3.62 9.29 -30.43
C LEU A 400 -3.86 7.78 -30.34
N VAL A 401 -4.93 7.33 -30.98
CA VAL A 401 -5.30 5.90 -31.07
C VAL A 401 -4.68 5.33 -32.33
N ARG A 402 -3.98 4.21 -32.19
CA ARG A 402 -3.24 3.51 -33.25
C ARG A 402 -3.65 2.03 -33.26
N PRO A 403 -3.29 1.26 -34.31
CA PRO A 403 -3.67 -0.16 -34.40
C PRO A 403 -3.29 -0.98 -33.17
N THR A 404 -2.12 -0.70 -32.59
CA THR A 404 -1.49 -1.48 -31.51
C THR A 404 -1.54 -0.80 -30.14
N GLY A 405 -2.21 0.35 -30.01
CA GLY A 405 -2.28 1.02 -28.71
C GLY A 405 -2.82 2.45 -28.76
N ARG A 406 -2.86 3.08 -27.58
CA ARG A 406 -3.36 4.43 -27.38
C ARG A 406 -2.37 5.24 -26.56
N VAL A 407 -1.94 6.38 -27.07
CA VAL A 407 -0.99 7.27 -26.37
C VAL A 407 -1.67 8.62 -26.11
N LYS A 408 -1.59 9.10 -24.86
CA LYS A 408 -2.08 10.43 -24.49
C LYS A 408 -0.94 11.43 -24.56
N VAL A 409 -1.07 12.47 -25.39
CA VAL A 409 -0.03 13.47 -25.64
C VAL A 409 -0.52 14.84 -25.16
N PRO A 410 0.28 15.62 -24.42
CA PRO A 410 -0.02 17.02 -24.15
C PRO A 410 -0.30 17.80 -25.43
N LEU A 411 -1.29 18.69 -25.41
CA LEU A 411 -1.67 19.46 -26.59
C LEU A 411 -0.49 20.29 -27.16
N PRO A 412 0.40 20.92 -26.35
CA PRO A 412 1.58 21.61 -26.87
C PRO A 412 2.53 20.69 -27.64
N ASP A 413 2.79 19.49 -27.11
CA ASP A 413 3.69 18.50 -27.74
C ASP A 413 3.08 17.97 -29.04
N PHE A 414 1.75 17.79 -29.08
CA PHE A 414 1.04 17.43 -30.30
C PHE A 414 1.13 18.52 -31.36
N ASN A 415 0.96 19.80 -30.99
CA ASN A 415 1.05 20.91 -31.94
C ASN A 415 2.47 21.07 -32.51
N ASN A 416 3.50 20.69 -31.75
CA ASN A 416 4.89 20.70 -32.18
C ASN A 416 5.34 19.40 -32.87
N SER A 417 4.42 18.47 -33.12
CA SER A 417 4.71 17.17 -33.73
C SER A 417 4.48 17.15 -35.24
N SER A 418 4.97 16.11 -35.91
CA SER A 418 4.78 15.92 -37.37
C SER A 418 3.46 15.23 -37.74
N TRP A 419 2.45 15.28 -36.87
CA TRP A 419 1.13 14.68 -37.13
C TRP A 419 0.22 15.66 -37.86
N HIS A 420 -0.24 15.28 -39.05
CA HIS A 420 -1.09 16.13 -39.89
C HIS A 420 -2.37 15.41 -40.30
N ASN A 421 -3.43 16.19 -40.56
CA ASN A 421 -4.68 15.67 -41.07
C ASN A 421 -4.48 14.98 -42.42
N ALA A 422 -5.03 13.78 -42.55
CA ALA A 422 -4.86 12.95 -43.73
C ALA A 422 -6.21 12.64 -44.38
N THR A 423 -6.19 12.44 -45.70
CA THR A 423 -7.35 11.92 -46.41
C THR A 423 -7.63 10.48 -45.98
N ARG A 424 -8.91 10.09 -46.00
CA ARG A 424 -9.34 8.74 -45.61
C ARG A 424 -8.56 7.65 -46.35
N GLY A 425 -8.32 7.81 -47.65
CA GLY A 425 -7.59 6.82 -48.46
C GLY A 425 -6.12 6.65 -48.04
N LYS A 426 -5.40 7.76 -47.82
CA LYS A 426 -4.00 7.71 -47.37
C LYS A 426 -3.89 7.13 -45.95
N TRP A 427 -4.78 7.55 -45.06
CA TRP A 427 -4.82 7.06 -43.69
C TRP A 427 -5.14 5.56 -43.63
N GLN A 428 -6.15 5.11 -44.38
CA GLN A 428 -6.59 3.71 -44.39
C GLN A 428 -5.47 2.78 -44.86
N ARG A 429 -4.77 3.14 -45.95
CA ARG A 429 -3.65 2.36 -46.47
C ARG A 429 -2.55 2.15 -45.41
N LEU A 430 -2.14 3.22 -44.75
CA LEU A 430 -1.08 3.16 -43.73
C LEU A 430 -1.54 2.43 -42.47
N TRP A 431 -2.83 2.53 -42.13
CA TRP A 431 -3.41 1.76 -41.03
C TRP A 431 -3.46 0.26 -41.33
N GLU A 432 -3.92 -0.13 -42.53
CA GLU A 432 -3.96 -1.53 -42.99
C GLU A 432 -2.57 -2.14 -43.06
N GLU A 433 -1.59 -1.40 -43.57
CA GLU A 433 -0.19 -1.82 -43.62
C GLU A 433 0.37 -2.07 -42.21
N GLU A 434 0.06 -1.19 -41.24
CA GLU A 434 0.49 -1.39 -39.86
C GLU A 434 -0.26 -2.55 -39.17
N VAL A 435 -1.55 -2.72 -39.43
CA VAL A 435 -2.35 -3.86 -38.93
C VAL A 435 -1.79 -5.17 -39.46
N ALA A 436 -1.42 -5.24 -40.75
CA ALA A 436 -0.87 -6.43 -41.38
C ALA A 436 0.52 -6.79 -40.83
N ASN A 437 1.32 -5.80 -40.46
CA ASN A 437 2.66 -5.98 -39.91
C ASN A 437 2.70 -6.08 -38.37
N ALA A 438 1.56 -5.89 -37.70
CA ALA A 438 1.50 -5.94 -36.24
C ALA A 438 1.60 -7.40 -35.77
N PRO A 439 2.52 -7.72 -34.83
CA PRO A 439 2.64 -9.08 -34.33
C PRO A 439 1.33 -9.46 -33.59
N PRO A 440 0.77 -10.66 -33.82
CA PRO A 440 -0.47 -11.09 -33.18
C PRO A 440 -0.31 -11.32 -31.67
N PHE A 441 0.93 -11.52 -31.21
CA PHE A 441 1.28 -11.71 -29.81
C PHE A 441 2.43 -10.80 -29.40
N SER A 442 2.44 -10.37 -28.14
CA SER A 442 3.56 -9.70 -27.48
C SER A 442 4.02 -10.53 -26.29
N THR A 443 5.33 -10.57 -26.09
CA THR A 443 5.93 -11.23 -24.93
C THR A 443 6.44 -10.16 -23.96
N SER A 444 6.06 -10.27 -22.69
CA SER A 444 6.58 -9.43 -21.60
C SER A 444 7.06 -10.31 -20.44
N ARG A 445 7.84 -9.74 -19.52
CA ARG A 445 8.37 -10.44 -18.35
C ARG A 445 8.08 -9.67 -17.09
N PHE A 446 7.85 -10.41 -16.01
CA PHE A 446 7.70 -9.86 -14.67
C PHE A 446 8.19 -10.88 -13.63
N PHE A 447 8.38 -10.44 -12.40
CA PHE A 447 8.81 -11.30 -11.30
C PHE A 447 7.64 -11.55 -10.33
N LEU A 448 7.56 -12.76 -9.79
CA LEU A 448 6.55 -13.17 -8.83
C LEU A 448 7.25 -13.67 -7.56
N ILE A 449 7.10 -12.96 -6.45
CA ILE A 449 7.62 -13.41 -5.16
C ILE A 449 6.58 -14.29 -4.47
N SER A 450 6.93 -15.55 -4.25
CA SER A 450 6.06 -16.60 -3.70
C SER A 450 6.65 -17.21 -2.44
N GLY A 451 5.83 -17.67 -1.50
CA GLY A 451 6.27 -18.25 -0.22
C GLY A 451 6.05 -17.31 0.98
N LEU A 452 6.99 -17.29 1.93
CA LEU A 452 6.87 -16.46 3.14
C LEU A 452 7.22 -15.00 2.85
N LEU A 453 6.20 -14.19 2.56
CA LEU A 453 6.39 -12.76 2.26
C LEU A 453 6.63 -11.89 3.50
N LEU A 454 6.19 -12.33 4.68
CA LEU A 454 6.25 -11.54 5.93
C LEU A 454 7.68 -11.11 6.33
N PRO A 455 8.70 -11.98 6.28
CA PRO A 455 10.08 -11.62 6.66
C PRO A 455 10.72 -10.58 5.73
N ILE A 456 10.27 -10.52 4.48
CA ILE A 456 10.79 -9.62 3.44
C ILE A 456 9.83 -8.45 3.14
N TRP A 457 8.80 -8.27 3.97
CA TRP A 457 7.68 -7.38 3.69
C TRP A 457 8.10 -5.92 3.50
N ASN A 458 9.05 -5.45 4.30
CA ASN A 458 9.54 -4.07 4.26
C ASN A 458 10.42 -3.77 3.04
N SER A 459 10.97 -4.82 2.41
CA SER A 459 11.82 -4.72 1.23
C SER A 459 11.02 -4.66 -0.08
N LEU A 460 9.72 -4.93 -0.02
CA LEU A 460 8.81 -4.94 -1.15
C LEU A 460 7.98 -3.64 -1.15
N ASP A 461 7.87 -2.95 -2.28
CA ASP A 461 7.24 -1.62 -2.41
C ASP A 461 5.91 -1.48 -1.60
N SER A 462 5.80 -0.49 -0.72
CA SER A 462 4.59 -0.31 0.10
C SER A 462 3.38 0.17 -0.70
N ASN A 463 3.59 0.74 -1.90
CA ASN A 463 2.52 1.33 -2.71
C ASN A 463 1.76 0.31 -3.59
N ASN A 464 2.36 -0.84 -3.91
CA ASN A 464 1.71 -1.88 -4.73
C ASN A 464 1.72 -3.26 -4.05
N MET A 465 0.75 -3.49 -3.17
CA MET A 465 0.62 -4.72 -2.37
C MET A 465 -0.15 -5.85 -3.08
N ARG A 466 -0.29 -5.81 -4.42
CA ARG A 466 -1.13 -6.77 -5.16
C ARG A 466 -0.55 -8.19 -5.16
N VAL A 467 -1.41 -9.15 -4.83
CA VAL A 467 -1.10 -10.58 -4.94
C VAL A 467 -1.83 -11.13 -6.15
N PHE A 468 -1.09 -11.79 -7.02
CA PHE A 468 -1.61 -12.37 -8.24
C PHE A 468 -1.60 -13.89 -8.17
N ARG A 469 -2.64 -14.48 -8.75
CA ARG A 469 -2.70 -15.90 -9.07
C ARG A 469 -2.53 -16.06 -10.57
N LEU A 470 -1.69 -16.98 -10.99
CA LEU A 470 -1.59 -17.37 -12.39
C LEU A 470 -1.48 -18.89 -12.51
N GLN A 471 -1.85 -19.40 -13.66
CA GLN A 471 -1.66 -20.80 -14.02
C GLN A 471 -0.74 -20.84 -15.24
N THR A 472 0.36 -21.56 -15.12
CA THR A 472 1.29 -21.78 -16.23
C THR A 472 0.66 -22.68 -17.28
N ASP A 473 1.24 -22.70 -18.47
CA ASP A 473 0.90 -23.65 -19.53
C ASP A 473 1.09 -25.11 -19.12
N THR A 474 2.05 -25.39 -18.23
CA THR A 474 2.27 -26.72 -17.63
C THR A 474 1.23 -27.11 -16.58
N GLY A 475 0.28 -26.23 -16.26
CA GLY A 475 -0.77 -26.47 -15.27
C GLY A 475 -0.37 -26.14 -13.83
N GLU A 476 0.85 -25.63 -13.61
CA GLU A 476 1.32 -25.18 -12.31
C GLU A 476 0.57 -23.91 -11.89
N ARG A 477 0.10 -23.90 -10.64
CA ARG A 477 -0.58 -22.73 -10.08
C ARG A 477 0.40 -21.97 -9.20
N LEU A 478 0.69 -20.75 -9.61
CA LEU A 478 1.56 -19.85 -8.89
C LEU A 478 0.74 -18.75 -8.23
N LEU A 479 1.15 -18.39 -7.02
CA LEU A 479 0.56 -17.32 -6.24
C LEU A 479 1.70 -16.52 -5.63
N GLY A 480 1.66 -15.21 -5.79
CA GLY A 480 2.69 -14.36 -5.22
C GLY A 480 2.48 -12.90 -5.54
N ARG A 481 3.41 -12.09 -5.07
CA ARG A 481 3.41 -10.65 -5.32
C ARG A 481 4.11 -10.36 -6.65
N MET A 482 3.44 -9.63 -7.54
CA MET A 482 4.04 -9.23 -8.82
C MET A 482 4.97 -8.03 -8.61
N ILE A 483 6.14 -8.11 -9.22
CA ILE A 483 7.15 -7.07 -9.25
C ILE A 483 7.48 -6.80 -10.70
N GLU A 484 7.34 -5.54 -11.10
CA GLU A 484 7.75 -5.07 -12.42
C GLU A 484 9.28 -5.14 -12.56
N PRO A 485 9.83 -5.48 -13.74
CA PRO A 485 11.27 -5.62 -13.93
C PRO A 485 12.10 -4.41 -13.48
N GLU A 486 11.54 -3.20 -13.59
CA GLU A 486 12.20 -1.95 -13.20
C GLU A 486 12.41 -1.82 -11.69
N ALA A 487 11.55 -2.44 -10.88
CA ALA A 487 11.64 -2.40 -9.41
C ALA A 487 12.56 -3.49 -8.84
N MET A 488 12.84 -4.53 -9.63
CA MET A 488 13.59 -5.70 -9.17
C MET A 488 15.02 -5.38 -8.68
N PRO A 489 15.80 -4.45 -9.28
CA PRO A 489 17.16 -4.16 -8.80
C PRO A 489 17.21 -3.61 -7.36
N ALA A 490 16.32 -2.68 -7.01
CA ALA A 490 16.26 -2.11 -5.67
C ALA A 490 15.81 -3.14 -4.62
N ILE A 491 14.89 -4.03 -5.02
CA ILE A 491 14.40 -5.12 -4.16
C ILE A 491 15.50 -6.18 -3.98
N ALA A 492 16.23 -6.52 -5.05
CA ALA A 492 17.36 -7.45 -5.00
C ALA A 492 18.48 -6.93 -4.09
N GLU A 493 18.78 -5.64 -4.14
CA GLU A 493 19.74 -4.98 -3.24
C GLU A 493 19.27 -5.04 -1.77
N SER A 494 18.00 -4.70 -1.51
CA SER A 494 17.43 -4.78 -0.15
C SER A 494 17.42 -6.21 0.42
N LEU A 495 17.28 -7.22 -0.45
CA LEU A 495 17.22 -8.63 -0.06
C LEU A 495 18.58 -9.33 -0.07
N GLY A 496 19.66 -8.63 -0.43
CA GLY A 496 21.02 -9.22 -0.50
C GLY A 496 21.16 -10.31 -1.55
N LEU A 497 20.34 -10.28 -2.60
CA LEU A 497 20.40 -11.27 -3.69
C LEU A 497 21.64 -11.02 -4.53
N ARG A 498 22.33 -12.11 -4.91
CA ARG A 498 23.49 -12.05 -5.81
C ARG A 498 23.05 -11.37 -7.10
N GLN A 499 23.52 -10.14 -7.31
CA GLN A 499 23.43 -9.48 -8.61
C GLN A 499 24.05 -10.43 -9.64
N VAL A 500 23.31 -10.75 -10.69
CA VAL A 500 23.89 -11.33 -11.90
C VAL A 500 24.92 -10.31 -12.36
N LYS A 501 26.21 -10.65 -12.18
CA LYS A 501 27.31 -9.82 -12.68
C LYS A 501 27.18 -9.80 -14.20
N LEU A 502 26.58 -8.73 -14.72
CA LEU A 502 26.64 -8.46 -16.15
C LEU A 502 28.11 -8.30 -16.53
N THR A 503 28.50 -8.94 -17.61
CA THR A 503 29.83 -8.72 -18.17
C THR A 503 29.96 -7.25 -18.60
N PRO A 504 31.17 -6.66 -18.59
CA PRO A 504 31.38 -5.28 -19.04
C PRO A 504 30.82 -5.00 -20.45
N ALA A 505 30.82 -6.00 -21.34
CA ALA A 505 30.21 -5.93 -22.66
C ALA A 505 28.68 -5.84 -22.63
N GLU A 506 28.03 -6.58 -21.73
CA GLU A 506 26.57 -6.53 -21.53
C GLU A 506 26.14 -5.21 -20.89
N ILE A 507 26.92 -4.68 -19.94
CA ILE A 507 26.71 -3.35 -19.35
C ILE A 507 26.78 -2.28 -20.44
N TYR A 508 27.81 -2.35 -21.30
CA TYR A 508 27.96 -1.43 -22.42
C TYR A 508 26.73 -1.45 -23.33
N HIS A 509 26.28 -2.64 -23.78
CA HIS A 509 25.12 -2.80 -24.65
C HIS A 509 23.81 -2.34 -23.97
N GLN A 510 23.64 -2.60 -22.67
CA GLN A 510 22.46 -2.14 -21.92
C GLN A 510 22.38 -0.61 -21.88
N VAL A 511 23.50 0.07 -21.68
CA VAL A 511 23.51 1.53 -21.57
C VAL A 511 23.48 2.20 -22.95
N MET A 512 24.30 1.73 -23.89
CA MET A 512 24.48 2.39 -25.20
C MET A 512 23.41 2.01 -26.23
N ASP A 513 22.90 0.78 -26.22
CA ASP A 513 21.91 0.36 -27.24
C ASP A 513 20.49 0.40 -26.69
N LYS A 514 20.30 -0.04 -25.43
CA LYS A 514 18.97 -0.06 -24.79
C LYS A 514 18.63 1.24 -24.04
N ARG A 515 19.55 2.21 -23.96
CA ARG A 515 19.37 3.51 -23.29
C ARG A 515 18.98 3.40 -21.81
N GLN A 516 19.28 2.28 -21.17
CA GLN A 516 18.98 2.05 -19.75
C GLN A 516 20.14 2.52 -18.89
N ARG A 517 19.86 3.10 -17.72
CA ARG A 517 20.89 3.48 -16.75
C ARG A 517 21.37 2.23 -16.00
N TYR A 518 22.68 2.09 -15.82
CA TYR A 518 23.27 1.02 -14.99
C TYR A 518 23.86 1.63 -13.71
N GLN A 519 23.53 1.05 -12.56
CA GLN A 519 23.99 1.57 -11.26
C GLN A 519 25.38 1.01 -10.92
N LEU A 520 26.30 1.87 -10.53
CA LEU A 520 27.63 1.52 -10.05
C LEU A 520 27.68 1.64 -8.51
N PRO A 521 28.63 0.96 -7.84
CA PRO A 521 28.87 1.14 -6.41
C PRO A 521 29.14 2.60 -6.04
N GLY A 522 28.85 2.98 -4.79
CA GLY A 522 29.13 4.33 -4.27
C GLY A 522 28.19 5.43 -4.78
N GLY A 523 26.99 5.08 -5.28
CA GLY A 523 25.99 6.05 -5.73
C GLY A 523 26.26 6.64 -7.13
N LEU A 524 27.17 6.04 -7.89
CA LEU A 524 27.47 6.39 -9.27
C LEU A 524 26.57 5.60 -10.24
N SER A 525 26.49 6.04 -11.49
CA SER A 525 25.72 5.34 -12.53
C SER A 525 26.27 5.61 -13.93
N LEU A 526 26.19 4.62 -14.80
CA LEU A 526 26.44 4.75 -16.23
C LEU A 526 25.15 5.12 -16.96
N LYS A 527 25.22 6.14 -17.82
CA LYS A 527 24.09 6.59 -18.63
C LYS A 527 24.56 6.96 -20.04
N ALA A 528 23.73 6.69 -21.04
CA ALA A 528 23.89 7.27 -22.36
C ALA A 528 23.39 8.73 -22.39
N SER A 529 24.30 9.65 -22.67
CA SER A 529 24.03 11.08 -22.73
C SER A 529 24.26 11.61 -24.15
N SER A 530 23.30 12.37 -24.66
CA SER A 530 23.46 13.04 -25.96
C SER A 530 24.14 14.39 -25.77
N ILE A 531 25.28 14.58 -26.42
CA ILE A 531 26.09 15.80 -26.37
C ILE A 531 26.45 16.17 -27.80
N MET A 532 26.06 17.37 -28.24
CA MET A 532 26.30 17.87 -29.60
C MET A 532 25.85 16.90 -30.71
N GLY A 533 24.76 16.16 -30.49
CA GLY A 533 24.20 15.22 -31.47
C GLY A 533 24.82 13.81 -31.44
N GLU A 534 25.90 13.60 -30.68
CA GLU A 534 26.50 12.28 -30.46
C GLU A 534 26.03 11.68 -29.14
N VAL A 535 25.82 10.36 -29.13
CA VAL A 535 25.51 9.62 -27.91
C VAL A 535 26.82 9.14 -27.30
N ARG A 536 27.04 9.48 -26.04
CA ARG A 536 28.24 9.13 -25.29
C ARG A 536 27.90 8.40 -24.00
N LEU A 537 28.78 7.49 -23.59
CA LEU A 537 28.67 6.78 -22.32
C LEU A 537 29.24 7.65 -21.20
N GLU A 538 28.40 8.05 -20.26
CA GLU A 538 28.73 8.98 -19.18
C GLU A 538 28.61 8.34 -17.81
N ILE A 539 29.55 8.65 -16.92
CA ILE A 539 29.46 8.35 -15.48
C ILE A 539 28.84 9.55 -14.77
N THR A 540 27.72 9.33 -14.08
CA THR A 540 26.96 10.35 -13.35
C THR A 540 26.76 9.96 -11.89
N GLY A 541 26.85 10.92 -10.97
CA GLY A 541 26.61 10.72 -9.54
C GLY A 541 26.76 12.03 -8.76
N THR A 542 26.25 12.06 -7.53
CA THR A 542 26.20 13.28 -6.68
C THR A 542 27.56 13.68 -6.08
N HIS A 543 28.57 12.79 -6.11
CA HIS A 543 29.85 12.98 -5.42
C HIS A 543 31.10 12.65 -6.29
N ILE A 544 31.14 13.05 -7.56
CA ILE A 544 32.37 12.94 -8.36
C ILE A 544 33.34 14.08 -7.98
N GLY A 545 34.01 13.92 -6.84
CA GLY A 545 35.06 14.82 -6.36
C GLY A 545 36.33 14.78 -7.22
N GLU A 546 37.27 15.69 -6.96
CA GLU A 546 38.53 15.79 -7.72
C GLU A 546 39.39 14.52 -7.64
N GLY A 547 39.53 13.93 -6.45
CA GLY A 547 40.31 12.70 -6.26
C GLY A 547 39.76 11.50 -7.05
N LEU A 548 38.45 11.26 -6.98
CA LEU A 548 37.81 10.17 -7.73
C LEU A 548 37.87 10.43 -9.25
N CYS A 549 37.77 11.69 -9.67
CA CYS A 549 37.87 12.06 -11.08
C CYS A 549 39.25 11.73 -11.67
N GLU A 550 40.34 11.99 -10.94
CA GLU A 550 41.69 11.64 -11.41
C GLU A 550 41.91 10.12 -11.43
N GLN A 551 41.34 9.37 -10.49
CA GLN A 551 41.36 7.90 -10.50
C GLN A 551 40.58 7.33 -11.70
N LEU A 552 39.42 7.89 -12.03
CA LEU A 552 38.65 7.47 -13.21
C LEU A 552 39.41 7.74 -14.50
N LYS A 553 40.11 8.88 -14.60
CA LYS A 553 40.99 9.17 -15.76
C LYS A 553 42.16 8.20 -15.88
N ALA A 554 42.80 7.85 -14.75
CA ALA A 554 43.89 6.87 -14.74
C ALA A 554 43.42 5.49 -15.23
N ASN A 555 42.14 5.18 -15.08
CA ASN A 555 41.52 3.94 -15.55
C ASN A 555 40.90 4.04 -16.96
N GLY A 556 41.15 5.12 -17.69
CA GLY A 556 40.78 5.26 -19.11
C GLY A 556 39.48 6.03 -19.38
N CYS A 557 38.86 6.61 -18.35
CA CYS A 557 37.82 7.63 -18.57
C CYS A 557 38.44 8.96 -19.03
N PHE A 558 37.65 9.83 -19.63
CA PHE A 558 38.08 11.19 -19.98
C PHE A 558 37.04 12.21 -19.53
N THR A 559 37.44 13.48 -19.44
CA THR A 559 36.56 14.55 -18.97
C THR A 559 36.43 15.66 -19.98
N GLU A 560 35.23 16.20 -20.10
CA GLU A 560 34.96 17.41 -20.88
C GLU A 560 34.16 18.40 -20.03
N ILE A 561 34.26 19.69 -20.36
CA ILE A 561 33.45 20.73 -19.75
C ILE A 561 32.26 20.99 -20.68
N VAL A 562 31.06 20.60 -20.25
CA VAL A 562 29.81 20.82 -21.00
C VAL A 562 28.87 21.61 -20.12
N SER A 563 28.36 22.74 -20.63
CA SER A 563 27.47 23.65 -19.89
C SER A 563 28.04 24.06 -18.52
N TYR A 564 29.32 24.48 -18.50
CA TYR A 564 30.06 24.91 -17.30
C TYR A 564 30.22 23.84 -16.20
N ARG A 565 29.98 22.56 -16.51
CA ARG A 565 30.19 21.45 -15.57
C ARG A 565 31.18 20.43 -16.17
N ARG A 566 32.11 19.97 -15.35
CA ARG A 566 33.02 18.87 -15.69
C ARG A 566 32.23 17.56 -15.66
N ARG A 567 32.18 16.87 -16.79
CA ARG A 567 31.49 15.58 -16.97
C ARG A 567 32.52 14.51 -17.29
N VAL A 568 32.26 13.27 -16.86
CA VAL A 568 33.18 12.13 -17.01
C VAL A 568 32.58 11.12 -17.99
N PHE A 569 33.36 10.72 -18.98
CA PHE A 569 32.94 9.83 -20.07
C PHE A 569 33.83 8.60 -20.17
N VAL A 570 33.23 7.53 -20.67
CA VAL A 570 33.90 6.29 -21.06
C VAL A 570 34.03 6.28 -22.59
N PRO A 571 35.12 5.74 -23.18
CA PRO A 571 35.28 5.63 -24.62
C PRO A 571 34.07 4.98 -25.32
N ALA A 572 33.65 5.56 -26.44
CA ALA A 572 32.47 5.14 -27.19
C ALA A 572 32.70 3.93 -28.14
N ASN A 573 33.91 3.38 -28.17
CA ASN A 573 34.20 2.13 -28.86
C ASN A 573 33.81 0.96 -27.95
N MET A 574 33.07 -0.03 -28.45
CA MET A 574 32.60 -1.16 -27.62
C MET A 574 33.73 -1.92 -26.92
N GLN A 575 34.84 -2.19 -27.62
CA GLN A 575 35.97 -2.95 -27.07
C GLN A 575 36.65 -2.14 -25.96
N GLN A 576 37.01 -0.89 -26.25
CA GLN A 576 37.67 -0.01 -25.28
C GLN A 576 36.74 0.41 -24.13
N GLY A 577 35.45 0.57 -24.40
CA GLY A 577 34.44 0.91 -23.43
C GLY A 577 34.19 -0.22 -22.44
N ALA A 578 34.13 -1.46 -22.91
CA ALA A 578 34.04 -2.64 -22.04
C ALA A 578 35.29 -2.77 -21.14
N ASP A 579 36.50 -2.62 -21.70
CA ASP A 579 37.76 -2.68 -20.94
C ASP A 579 37.84 -1.57 -19.86
N VAL A 580 37.35 -0.37 -20.17
CA VAL A 580 37.31 0.73 -19.19
C VAL A 580 36.22 0.51 -18.14
N ILE A 581 35.05 -0.03 -18.51
CA ILE A 581 34.00 -0.39 -17.54
C ILE A 581 34.54 -1.43 -16.54
N GLU A 582 35.30 -2.42 -17.01
CA GLU A 582 35.92 -3.42 -16.13
C GLU A 582 36.83 -2.78 -15.07
N LYS A 583 37.75 -1.91 -15.50
CA LYS A 583 38.65 -1.16 -14.60
C LYS A 583 37.91 -0.22 -13.65
N VAL A 584 36.83 0.39 -14.10
CA VAL A 584 35.98 1.25 -13.26
C VAL A 584 35.24 0.43 -12.21
N LEU A 585 34.77 -0.77 -12.55
CA LEU A 585 34.15 -1.67 -11.58
C LEU A 585 35.18 -2.15 -10.55
N GLU A 586 36.41 -2.49 -10.97
CA GLU A 586 37.50 -2.85 -10.05
C GLU A 586 37.91 -1.70 -9.12
N LEU A 587 37.88 -0.46 -9.59
CA LEU A 587 38.18 0.72 -8.78
C LEU A 587 37.11 1.00 -7.71
N LEU A 588 35.84 0.69 -8.02
CA LEU A 588 34.68 1.03 -7.18
C LEU A 588 34.26 -0.09 -6.22
N HIS A 589 34.88 -1.27 -6.34
CA HIS A 589 34.77 -2.39 -5.42
C HIS A 589 35.95 -2.38 -4.44
#